data_AF-A0A926E153-F1
#
_entry.id   AF-A0A926E153-F1
#
_cell.length_a   1.000
_cell.length_b   1.000
_cell.length_c   1.000
_cell.angle_alpha   90.00
_cell.angle_beta   90.00
_cell.angle_gamma   90.00
#
_symmetry.space_group_name_H-M   'P 1'
#
loop_
_entity.id
_entity.type
_entity.pdbx_description
1 polymer ?
#
loop_
_entity_poly.entity_id
_entity_poly.type
_entity_poly.pdbx_seq_one_letter_code
_entity_poly.pdbx_strand_id
1 'polypeptide(L)'
;MKIEDLHFELPTETVDEGNWELEKWRKEHPMDYFKALHILNMSDDSTVKAEVFKTIYRITRMHIPDVLYKYYSLSDNETSNMKKFQTLSDGQIYMSDIKDFNDPFDGQGFFYDATQLADIERLKPHGGRFIDSFNAYIKAASLTSNGIQSMPMWAHYSNNHAGFCVSYDMKANIGLSSCTFPVQYTDIRLDVTSLMKTQAQKTADTIDRQTTSGNKEIILDDLTIVFMACLLCNLKHTSWSYEQEFRCTTGAIAAGMPYIEARPKEIFIGMNCAPRHAERLIKIAASWKIPVYRMEFDERSEQYALTARNMNDSV
;
A
#
# COMPACT_ATOMS: atom_id res chain seq x y z
N MET A 1 -5.13 3.57 21.25
CA MET A 1 -5.57 2.24 21.72
C MET A 1 -4.33 1.41 21.92
N LYS A 2 -4.18 0.71 23.03
CA LYS A 2 -3.00 -0.13 23.23
C LYS A 2 -3.18 -1.48 22.57
N ILE A 3 -2.08 -2.09 22.14
CA ILE A 3 -2.11 -3.40 21.50
C ILE A 3 -2.68 -4.49 22.43
N GLU A 4 -2.46 -4.37 23.74
CA GLU A 4 -3.06 -5.24 24.76
C GLU A 4 -4.58 -5.09 24.89
N ASP A 5 -5.15 -3.97 24.43
CA ASP A 5 -6.60 -3.74 24.46
C ASP A 5 -7.30 -4.41 23.26
N LEU A 6 -6.54 -4.96 22.31
CA LEU A 6 -7.11 -5.67 21.16
C LEU A 6 -7.66 -7.02 21.59
N HIS A 7 -8.98 -7.15 21.54
CA HIS A 7 -9.68 -8.41 21.77
C HIS A 7 -10.63 -8.70 20.62
N PHE A 8 -10.43 -9.85 19.96
CA PHE A 8 -11.29 -10.31 18.87
C PHE A 8 -11.77 -11.73 19.15
N GLU A 9 -13.09 -11.92 19.15
CA GLU A 9 -13.65 -13.26 19.13
C GLU A 9 -13.39 -13.89 17.75
N LEU A 10 -12.77 -15.07 17.77
CA LEU A 10 -12.50 -15.82 16.55
C LEU A 10 -13.67 -16.77 16.30
N PRO A 11 -14.42 -16.57 15.20
CA PRO A 11 -15.54 -17.44 14.88
C PRO A 11 -15.05 -18.88 14.68
N THR A 12 -15.78 -19.84 15.24
CA THR A 12 -15.54 -21.28 15.09
C THR A 12 -16.38 -21.89 13.98
N GLU A 13 -17.32 -21.12 13.43
CA GLU A 13 -18.18 -21.53 12.33
C GLU A 13 -17.38 -21.67 11.03
N THR A 14 -17.59 -22.77 10.33
CA THR A 14 -17.00 -23.02 9.01
C THR A 14 -17.73 -22.21 7.94
N VAL A 15 -16.98 -21.53 7.07
CA VAL A 15 -17.54 -20.83 5.91
C VAL A 15 -18.12 -21.87 4.94
N ASP A 16 -19.38 -21.71 4.55
CA ASP A 16 -20.01 -22.50 3.48
C ASP A 16 -19.44 -22.05 2.13
N GLU A 17 -18.43 -22.76 1.64
CA GLU A 17 -17.77 -22.48 0.35
C GLU A 17 -18.73 -22.64 -0.86
N GLY A 18 -19.86 -23.35 -0.72
CA GLY A 18 -20.82 -23.60 -1.80
C GLY A 18 -21.72 -22.41 -2.15
N ASN A 19 -21.96 -21.51 -1.18
CA ASN A 19 -22.79 -20.30 -1.33
C ASN A 19 -21.98 -19.01 -1.12
N TRP A 20 -20.65 -19.10 -1.22
CA TRP A 20 -19.76 -18.00 -0.88
C TRP A 20 -19.67 -16.95 -2.01
N GLU A 21 -20.30 -15.80 -1.79
CA GLU A 21 -20.15 -14.62 -2.67
C GLU A 21 -18.99 -13.74 -2.21
N LEU A 22 -17.88 -13.77 -2.96
CA LEU A 22 -16.64 -13.07 -2.61
C LEU A 22 -16.84 -11.55 -2.39
N GLU A 23 -17.60 -10.86 -3.25
CA GLU A 23 -17.80 -9.41 -3.12
C GLU A 23 -18.63 -9.04 -1.88
N LYS A 24 -19.65 -9.86 -1.57
CA LYS A 24 -20.43 -9.69 -0.34
C LYS A 24 -19.54 -9.90 0.88
N TRP A 25 -18.75 -10.98 0.88
CA TRP A 25 -17.80 -11.29 1.95
C TRP A 25 -16.76 -10.18 2.17
N ARG A 26 -16.19 -9.61 1.10
CA ARG A 26 -15.25 -8.48 1.17
C ARG A 26 -15.85 -7.26 1.88
N LYS A 27 -17.14 -7.00 1.65
CA LYS A 27 -17.85 -5.86 2.22
C LYS A 27 -18.22 -6.09 3.70
N GLU A 28 -18.59 -7.32 4.05
CA GLU A 28 -18.93 -7.71 5.43
C GLU A 28 -17.68 -7.90 6.31
N HIS A 29 -16.54 -8.22 5.69
CA HIS A 29 -15.27 -8.49 6.37
C HIS A 29 -14.13 -7.67 5.76
N PRO A 30 -14.12 -6.33 5.86
CA PRO A 30 -12.99 -5.53 5.37
C PRO A 30 -11.69 -5.94 6.06
N MET A 31 -10.55 -5.68 5.40
CA MET A 31 -9.25 -6.01 5.97
C MET A 31 -9.02 -5.24 7.29
N ASP A 32 -8.79 -5.99 8.36
CA ASP A 32 -8.51 -5.46 9.70
C ASP A 32 -7.11 -5.89 10.16
N TYR A 33 -6.15 -4.96 10.06
CA TYR A 33 -4.77 -5.14 10.48
C TYR A 33 -4.60 -5.14 11.99
N PHE A 34 -5.54 -4.58 12.78
CA PHE A 34 -5.52 -4.74 14.23
C PHE A 34 -5.85 -6.17 14.60
N LYS A 35 -6.87 -6.77 13.98
CA LYS A 35 -7.18 -8.19 14.12
C LYS A 35 -6.03 -9.08 13.62
N ALA A 36 -5.45 -8.76 12.47
CA ALA A 36 -4.31 -9.50 11.94
C ALA A 36 -3.11 -9.48 12.92
N LEU A 37 -2.80 -8.32 13.50
CA LEU A 37 -1.72 -8.18 14.47
C LEU A 37 -2.04 -8.87 15.80
N HIS A 38 -3.30 -8.85 16.25
CA HIS A 38 -3.74 -9.62 17.41
C HIS A 38 -3.48 -11.11 17.21
N ILE A 39 -3.96 -11.69 16.10
CA ILE A 39 -3.78 -13.11 15.77
C ILE A 39 -2.29 -13.47 15.65
N LEU A 40 -1.49 -12.61 15.00
CA LEU A 40 -0.05 -12.79 14.89
C LEU A 40 0.65 -12.87 16.26
N ASN A 41 0.12 -12.18 17.27
CA ASN A 41 0.71 -12.15 18.61
C ASN A 41 0.03 -13.11 19.62
N MET A 42 -0.86 -14.01 19.18
CA MET A 42 -1.41 -15.07 20.04
C MET A 42 -0.39 -16.17 20.37
N SER A 43 0.75 -16.21 19.69
CA SER A 43 1.87 -17.12 19.97
C SER A 43 3.16 -16.33 20.11
N ASP A 44 4.04 -16.77 21.02
CA ASP A 44 5.41 -16.24 21.17
C ASP A 44 6.44 -16.95 20.27
N ASP A 45 6.04 -18.06 19.64
CA ASP A 45 6.90 -18.86 18.76
C ASP A 45 7.00 -18.23 17.36
N SER A 46 8.23 -17.88 16.95
CA SER A 46 8.50 -17.20 15.68
C SER A 46 8.13 -18.04 14.44
N THR A 47 8.21 -19.36 14.53
CA THR A 47 7.82 -20.27 13.44
C THR A 47 6.30 -20.27 13.28
N VAL A 48 5.56 -20.35 14.40
CA VAL A 48 4.10 -20.23 14.39
C VAL A 48 3.67 -18.88 13.82
N LYS A 49 4.33 -17.79 14.22
CA LYS A 49 4.06 -16.45 13.67
C LYS A 49 4.25 -16.38 12.15
N ALA A 50 5.28 -17.03 11.62
CA ALA A 50 5.50 -17.08 10.17
C ALA A 50 4.36 -17.80 9.43
N GLU A 51 3.84 -18.90 9.97
CA GLU A 51 2.68 -19.60 9.39
C GLU A 51 1.38 -18.80 9.51
N VAL A 52 1.17 -18.13 10.64
CA VAL A 52 0.05 -17.20 10.83
C VAL A 52 0.12 -16.06 9.81
N PHE A 53 1.30 -15.46 9.61
CA PHE A 53 1.50 -14.40 8.62
C PHE A 53 1.22 -14.88 7.19
N LYS A 54 1.63 -16.11 6.82
CA LYS A 54 1.28 -16.70 5.52
C LYS A 54 -0.23 -16.79 5.33
N THR A 55 -0.97 -17.15 6.39
CA THR A 55 -2.43 -17.22 6.35
C THR A 55 -3.06 -15.82 6.23
N ILE A 56 -2.60 -14.84 7.01
CA ILE A 56 -2.99 -13.44 6.89
C ILE A 56 -2.74 -12.94 5.46
N TYR A 57 -1.57 -13.23 4.90
CA TYR A 57 -1.23 -12.84 3.53
C TYR A 57 -2.20 -13.43 2.51
N ARG A 58 -2.56 -14.72 2.61
CA ARG A 58 -3.57 -15.33 1.74
C ARG A 58 -4.92 -14.62 1.84
N ILE A 59 -5.36 -14.28 3.04
CA ILE A 59 -6.60 -13.51 3.26
C ILE A 59 -6.49 -12.12 2.61
N THR A 60 -5.37 -11.41 2.77
CA THR A 60 -5.17 -10.10 2.11
C THR A 60 -5.28 -10.20 0.59
N ARG A 61 -4.83 -11.32 -0.03
CA ARG A 61 -4.97 -11.53 -1.48
C ARG A 61 -6.43 -11.62 -1.90
N MET A 62 -7.29 -12.19 -1.05
CA MET A 62 -8.72 -12.29 -1.31
C MET A 62 -9.41 -10.92 -1.32
N HIS A 63 -8.80 -9.85 -0.78
CA HIS A 63 -9.33 -8.48 -0.83
C HIS A 63 -8.89 -7.69 -2.07
N ILE A 64 -7.97 -8.20 -2.88
CA ILE A 64 -7.48 -7.47 -4.06
C ILE A 64 -8.50 -7.59 -5.20
N PRO A 65 -9.01 -6.47 -5.74
CA PRO A 65 -9.93 -6.50 -6.87
C PRO A 65 -9.19 -6.84 -8.17
N ASP A 66 -9.94 -7.26 -9.19
CA ASP A 66 -9.38 -7.63 -10.49
C ASP A 66 -8.73 -6.44 -11.21
N VAL A 67 -9.23 -5.23 -10.97
CA VAL A 67 -8.71 -3.99 -11.57
C VAL A 67 -8.50 -2.94 -10.48
N LEU A 68 -7.32 -2.32 -10.50
CA LEU A 68 -7.02 -1.12 -9.74
C LEU A 68 -6.58 0.01 -10.67
N TYR A 69 -6.76 1.24 -10.22
CA TYR A 69 -6.46 2.44 -10.97
C TYR A 69 -5.35 3.24 -10.30
N LYS A 70 -4.54 3.93 -11.09
CA LYS A 70 -3.58 4.92 -10.60
C LYS A 70 -3.72 6.23 -11.37
N TYR A 71 -3.86 7.31 -10.63
CA TYR A 71 -3.97 8.67 -11.15
C TYR A 71 -2.60 9.34 -11.14
N TYR A 72 -2.32 10.10 -12.21
CA TYR A 72 -1.05 10.77 -12.43
C TYR A 72 -1.31 12.24 -12.74
N SER A 73 -0.71 13.12 -11.96
CA SER A 73 -0.73 14.55 -12.21
C SER A 73 0.25 14.91 -13.33
N LEU A 74 -0.13 15.85 -14.18
CA LEU A 74 0.78 16.54 -15.09
C LEU A 74 0.75 18.03 -14.74
N SER A 75 1.92 18.66 -14.57
CA SER A 75 2.06 20.07 -14.17
C SER A 75 3.01 20.80 -15.12
N ASP A 76 3.41 22.03 -14.80
CA ASP A 76 4.38 22.77 -15.62
C ASP A 76 5.82 22.26 -15.46
N ASN A 77 6.05 21.28 -14.57
CA ASN A 77 7.35 20.63 -14.40
C ASN A 77 7.56 19.54 -15.45
N GLU A 78 8.14 19.91 -16.59
CA GLU A 78 8.41 19.00 -17.70
C GLU A 78 9.27 17.80 -17.29
N THR A 79 10.29 17.99 -16.47
CA THR A 79 11.15 16.89 -16.01
C THR A 79 10.36 15.83 -15.24
N SER A 80 9.45 16.26 -14.36
CA SER A 80 8.56 15.36 -13.62
C SER A 80 7.59 14.63 -14.56
N ASN A 81 6.96 15.35 -15.49
CA ASN A 81 6.04 14.77 -16.46
C ASN A 81 6.73 13.73 -17.34
N MET A 82 7.95 14.02 -17.80
CA MET A 82 8.75 13.11 -18.62
C MET A 82 9.08 11.82 -17.89
N LYS A 83 9.40 11.88 -16.59
CA LYS A 83 9.58 10.68 -15.76
C LYS A 83 8.30 9.84 -15.72
N LYS A 84 7.13 10.46 -15.51
CA LYS A 84 5.83 9.74 -15.49
C LYS A 84 5.54 9.04 -16.82
N PHE A 85 5.76 9.73 -17.95
CA PHE A 85 5.59 9.13 -19.27
C PHE A 85 6.57 7.98 -19.52
N GLN A 86 7.83 8.14 -19.11
CA GLN A 86 8.84 7.10 -19.28
C GLN A 86 8.51 5.88 -18.43
N THR A 87 8.18 6.07 -17.15
CA THR A 87 7.75 5.01 -16.24
C THR A 87 6.54 4.25 -16.78
N LEU A 88 5.54 4.95 -17.34
CA LEU A 88 4.40 4.28 -17.97
C LEU A 88 4.81 3.53 -19.25
N SER A 89 5.65 4.14 -20.09
CA SER A 89 6.14 3.53 -21.33
C SER A 89 6.92 2.24 -21.06
N ASP A 90 7.68 2.21 -19.98
CA ASP A 90 8.48 1.05 -19.56
C ASP A 90 7.63 -0.01 -18.84
N GLY A 91 6.32 0.22 -18.68
CA GLY A 91 5.42 -0.71 -17.99
C GLY A 91 5.77 -0.83 -16.51
N GLN A 92 6.01 0.31 -15.86
CA GLN A 92 6.42 0.38 -14.46
C GLN A 92 5.54 1.31 -13.64
N ILE A 93 5.59 1.15 -12.32
CA ILE A 93 5.11 2.11 -11.33
C ILE A 93 6.30 2.55 -10.47
N TYR A 94 6.41 3.87 -10.26
CA TYR A 94 7.36 4.45 -9.31
C TYR A 94 6.85 4.28 -7.87
N MET A 95 7.75 3.83 -6.99
CA MET A 95 7.53 3.60 -5.57
C MET A 95 8.16 4.75 -4.77
N SER A 96 7.33 5.63 -4.23
CA SER A 96 7.77 6.80 -3.46
C SER A 96 8.16 6.44 -2.04
N ASP A 97 8.96 7.29 -1.39
CA ASP A 97 9.08 7.23 0.07
C ASP A 97 7.77 7.68 0.72
N ILE A 98 7.37 7.05 1.82
CA ILE A 98 6.11 7.38 2.51
C ILE A 98 6.06 8.86 2.94
N LYS A 99 7.20 9.42 3.34
CA LYS A 99 7.30 10.85 3.72
C LYS A 99 6.98 11.82 2.57
N ASP A 100 7.00 11.35 1.33
CA ASP A 100 6.72 12.15 0.13
C ASP A 100 5.26 12.02 -0.33
N PHE A 101 4.41 11.31 0.43
CA PHE A 101 2.97 11.26 0.20
C PHE A 101 2.34 12.62 0.52
N ASN A 102 1.12 12.84 0.02
CA ASN A 102 0.44 14.12 0.18
C ASN A 102 -0.12 14.34 1.60
N ASP A 103 -0.29 13.29 2.39
CA ASP A 103 -0.70 13.38 3.79
C ASP A 103 0.52 13.22 4.72
N PRO A 104 0.90 14.24 5.54
CA PRO A 104 1.99 14.12 6.50
C PRO A 104 1.72 13.06 7.60
N PHE A 105 0.49 12.59 7.75
CA PHE A 105 0.12 11.52 8.68
C PHE A 105 0.20 10.11 8.06
N ASP A 106 0.59 9.98 6.78
CA ASP A 106 0.85 8.67 6.19
C ASP A 106 1.96 7.92 6.93
N GLY A 107 1.68 6.66 7.27
CA GLY A 107 2.55 5.83 8.10
C GLY A 107 2.60 6.23 9.59
N GLN A 108 1.67 7.07 10.07
CA GLN A 108 1.56 7.45 11.49
C GLN A 108 0.42 6.70 12.22
N GLY A 109 -0.20 5.70 11.60
CA GLY A 109 -1.33 4.94 12.18
C GLY A 109 -0.99 4.14 13.45
N PHE A 110 0.29 4.04 13.80
CA PHE A 110 0.77 3.38 15.02
C PHE A 110 2.01 4.08 15.57
N PHE A 111 2.39 3.77 16.81
CA PHE A 111 3.59 4.31 17.46
C PHE A 111 4.08 3.40 18.58
N TYR A 112 5.30 3.63 19.02
CA TYR A 112 5.80 3.13 20.31
C TYR A 112 6.46 4.27 21.08
N ASP A 113 6.36 4.23 22.39
CA ASP A 113 7.04 5.13 23.30
C ASP A 113 8.44 4.58 23.63
N ALA A 114 9.45 5.12 22.95
CA ALA A 114 10.84 4.74 23.15
C ALA A 114 11.32 4.91 24.60
N THR A 115 10.77 5.85 25.36
CA THR A 115 11.22 6.10 26.74
C THR A 115 10.97 4.90 27.66
N GLN A 116 9.96 4.08 27.34
CA GLN A 116 9.63 2.87 28.09
C GLN A 116 10.56 1.67 27.78
N LEU A 117 11.46 1.82 26.80
CA LEU A 117 12.48 0.84 26.43
C LEU A 117 13.89 1.24 26.91
N ALA A 118 14.03 2.39 27.59
CA ALA A 118 15.33 2.91 28.03
C ALA A 118 15.99 2.09 29.15
N ASP A 119 15.25 1.15 29.76
CA ASP A 119 15.76 0.16 30.71
C ASP A 119 16.52 -0.99 30.04
N ILE A 120 16.40 -1.16 28.73
CA ILE A 120 17.18 -2.13 27.95
C ILE A 120 18.59 -1.57 27.76
N GLU A 121 19.61 -2.25 28.30
CA GLU A 121 20.99 -1.76 28.38
C GLU A 121 21.54 -1.29 27.02
N ARG A 122 21.31 -2.08 25.96
CA ARG A 122 21.72 -1.77 24.58
C ARG A 122 21.04 -0.54 23.99
N LEU A 123 19.84 -0.18 24.46
CA LEU A 123 19.07 0.96 23.97
C LEU A 123 19.22 2.21 24.83
N LYS A 124 19.73 2.09 26.05
CA LYS A 124 19.93 3.20 26.99
C LYS A 124 20.74 4.37 26.39
N PRO A 125 21.85 4.16 25.64
CA PRO A 125 22.58 5.26 25.00
C PRO A 125 21.76 6.00 23.93
N HIS A 126 20.70 5.38 23.42
CA HIS A 126 19.83 5.90 22.37
C HIS A 126 18.48 6.40 22.91
N GLY A 127 18.33 6.49 24.24
CA GLY A 127 17.09 6.90 24.90
C GLY A 127 15.94 5.90 24.69
N GLY A 128 16.26 4.61 24.55
CA GLY A 128 15.29 3.53 24.33
C GLY A 128 14.79 3.40 22.88
N ARG A 129 15.33 4.20 21.94
CA ARG A 129 14.99 4.07 20.51
C ARG A 129 15.52 2.75 19.95
N PHE A 130 14.59 1.91 19.48
CA PHE A 130 14.91 0.66 18.81
C PHE A 130 14.81 0.78 17.28
N ILE A 131 13.80 1.49 16.79
CA ILE A 131 13.59 1.80 15.36
C ILE A 131 13.36 3.30 15.23
N ASP A 132 14.18 3.97 14.42
CA ASP A 132 14.08 5.42 14.22
C ASP A 132 12.83 5.83 13.42
N SER A 133 12.49 5.06 12.38
CA SER A 133 11.31 5.29 11.56
C SER A 133 10.92 4.01 10.83
N PHE A 134 9.70 3.52 11.09
CA PHE A 134 9.15 2.39 10.33
C PHE A 134 9.02 2.71 8.83
N ASN A 135 8.80 3.98 8.50
CA ASN A 135 8.55 4.44 7.14
C ASN A 135 9.83 4.55 6.31
N ALA A 136 11.01 4.65 6.93
CA ALA A 136 12.28 4.79 6.22
C ALA A 136 12.68 3.53 5.43
N TYR A 137 12.11 2.37 5.79
CA TYR A 137 12.45 1.08 5.20
C TYR A 137 11.44 0.61 4.15
N ILE A 138 10.39 1.39 3.89
CA ILE A 138 9.29 1.02 2.99
C ILE A 138 9.17 2.07 1.89
N LYS A 139 9.09 1.59 0.65
CA LYS A 139 8.61 2.38 -0.49
C LYS A 139 7.21 1.93 -0.85
N ALA A 140 6.37 2.87 -1.28
CA ALA A 140 5.00 2.58 -1.62
C ALA A 140 4.49 3.33 -2.84
N ALA A 141 3.47 2.75 -3.46
CA ALA A 141 2.66 3.39 -4.47
C ALA A 141 1.18 3.16 -4.15
N SER A 142 0.41 4.25 -4.11
CA SER A 142 -1.04 4.20 -3.96
C SER A 142 -1.73 3.90 -5.29
N LEU A 143 -2.66 2.96 -5.24
CA LEU A 143 -3.67 2.63 -6.24
C LEU A 143 -5.05 2.79 -5.60
N THR A 144 -6.10 2.74 -6.41
CA THR A 144 -7.49 2.89 -5.92
C THR A 144 -8.46 1.97 -6.66
N SER A 145 -9.51 1.51 -5.98
CA SER A 145 -10.67 0.89 -6.64
C SER A 145 -11.64 1.92 -7.21
N ASN A 146 -11.47 3.21 -6.91
CA ASN A 146 -12.19 4.27 -7.61
C ASN A 146 -11.77 4.27 -9.08
N GLY A 147 -12.65 3.77 -9.94
CA GLY A 147 -12.52 3.91 -11.37
C GLY A 147 -12.68 5.36 -11.81
N ILE A 148 -12.82 5.54 -13.13
CA ILE A 148 -12.76 6.85 -13.79
C ILE A 148 -13.86 7.84 -13.40
N GLN A 149 -14.87 7.44 -12.62
CA GLN A 149 -16.00 8.29 -12.22
C GLN A 149 -15.72 9.13 -10.97
N SER A 150 -14.63 8.87 -10.24
CA SER A 150 -14.35 9.62 -9.01
C SER A 150 -13.78 11.01 -9.29
N MET A 151 -14.64 12.02 -9.25
CA MET A 151 -14.27 13.44 -9.43
C MET A 151 -13.20 13.90 -8.43
N PRO A 152 -13.24 13.55 -7.12
CA PRO A 152 -12.17 13.91 -6.19
C PRO A 152 -10.81 13.34 -6.58
N MET A 153 -10.77 12.11 -7.11
CA MET A 153 -9.51 11.50 -7.56
C MET A 153 -8.91 12.25 -8.75
N TRP A 154 -9.74 12.66 -9.72
CA TRP A 154 -9.28 13.52 -10.80
C TRP A 154 -8.84 14.89 -10.29
N ALA A 155 -9.59 15.52 -9.38
CA ALA A 155 -9.25 16.82 -8.82
C ALA A 155 -7.87 16.82 -8.12
N HIS A 156 -7.67 15.89 -7.18
CA HIS A 156 -6.48 15.86 -6.33
C HIS A 156 -5.28 15.18 -6.99
N TYR A 157 -5.49 14.03 -7.65
CA TYR A 157 -4.38 13.17 -8.08
C TYR A 157 -4.04 13.28 -9.57
N SER A 158 -4.87 13.99 -10.35
CA SER A 158 -4.57 14.27 -11.76
C SER A 158 -4.33 15.76 -12.04
N ASN A 159 -4.09 16.58 -11.01
CA ASN A 159 -3.97 18.04 -11.15
C ASN A 159 -5.19 18.65 -11.85
N ASN A 160 -6.36 18.52 -11.23
CA ASN A 160 -7.62 19.05 -11.76
C ASN A 160 -7.93 18.62 -13.21
N HIS A 161 -7.88 17.31 -13.45
CA HIS A 161 -8.09 16.68 -14.77
C HIS A 161 -7.05 17.04 -15.85
N ALA A 162 -5.93 17.69 -15.51
CA ALA A 162 -4.85 17.98 -16.46
C ALA A 162 -3.92 16.78 -16.73
N GLY A 163 -4.01 15.76 -15.87
CA GLY A 163 -3.25 14.53 -15.91
C GLY A 163 -3.97 13.38 -16.60
N PHE A 164 -3.71 12.17 -16.13
CA PHE A 164 -4.28 10.94 -16.68
C PHE A 164 -4.47 9.87 -15.59
N CYS A 165 -5.22 8.83 -15.92
CA CYS A 165 -5.45 7.66 -15.08
C CYS A 165 -5.11 6.40 -15.89
N VAL A 166 -4.56 5.38 -15.22
CA VAL A 166 -4.20 4.10 -15.82
C VAL A 166 -4.88 2.99 -15.02
N SER A 167 -5.55 2.07 -15.71
CA SER A 167 -6.07 0.85 -15.09
C SER A 167 -5.03 -0.27 -15.18
N TYR A 168 -5.01 -1.14 -14.18
CA TYR A 168 -4.13 -2.31 -14.09
C TYR A 168 -4.95 -3.55 -13.80
N ASP A 169 -4.78 -4.58 -14.63
CA ASP A 169 -5.30 -5.92 -14.34
C ASP A 169 -4.41 -6.57 -13.29
N MET A 170 -4.94 -6.81 -12.10
CA MET A 170 -4.20 -7.34 -10.95
C MET A 170 -3.94 -8.85 -11.07
N LYS A 171 -4.68 -9.57 -11.93
CA LYS A 171 -4.40 -10.99 -12.22
C LYS A 171 -3.26 -11.13 -13.22
N ALA A 172 -3.17 -10.22 -14.19
CA ALA A 172 -2.07 -10.19 -15.15
C ALA A 172 -0.77 -9.62 -14.55
N ASN A 173 -0.87 -8.74 -13.56
CA ASN A 173 0.28 -8.11 -12.89
C ASN A 173 0.62 -8.78 -11.56
N ILE A 174 1.12 -10.02 -11.58
CA ILE A 174 1.38 -10.83 -10.38
C ILE A 174 2.36 -10.14 -9.42
N GLY A 175 3.42 -9.50 -9.93
CA GLY A 175 4.39 -8.76 -9.11
C GLY A 175 3.73 -7.61 -8.34
N LEU A 176 3.02 -6.73 -9.05
CA LEU A 176 2.25 -5.64 -8.45
C LEU A 176 1.18 -6.16 -7.49
N SER A 177 0.45 -7.19 -7.88
CA SER A 177 -0.59 -7.79 -7.05
C SER A 177 -0.03 -8.35 -5.77
N SER A 178 1.10 -9.06 -5.82
CA SER A 178 1.69 -9.70 -4.63
C SER A 178 2.19 -8.71 -3.56
N CYS A 179 2.55 -7.47 -3.94
CA CYS A 179 2.94 -6.39 -3.03
C CYS A 179 1.80 -5.44 -2.62
N THR A 180 0.61 -5.57 -3.19
CA THR A 180 -0.49 -4.61 -2.97
C THR A 180 -1.37 -5.02 -1.80
N PHE A 181 -1.68 -4.10 -0.89
CA PHE A 181 -2.49 -4.35 0.30
C PHE A 181 -3.65 -3.34 0.37
N PRO A 182 -4.86 -3.76 0.78
CA PRO A 182 -5.96 -2.82 1.01
C PRO A 182 -5.63 -1.87 2.17
N VAL A 183 -6.03 -0.61 2.10
CA VAL A 183 -5.87 0.32 3.23
C VAL A 183 -7.00 0.11 4.23
N GLN A 184 -6.65 0.06 5.52
CA GLN A 184 -7.61 0.12 6.62
C GLN A 184 -7.72 1.57 7.10
N TYR A 185 -8.94 2.08 7.12
CA TYR A 185 -9.25 3.43 7.59
C TYR A 185 -9.62 3.40 9.07
N THR A 186 -8.99 4.26 9.88
CA THR A 186 -9.19 4.33 11.34
C THR A 186 -8.92 5.74 11.88
N ASP A 187 -9.67 6.15 12.90
CA ASP A 187 -9.45 7.42 13.62
C ASP A 187 -8.57 7.24 14.88
N ILE A 188 -8.17 6.00 15.13
CA ILE A 188 -7.40 5.63 16.32
C ILE A 188 -6.03 5.13 15.89
N ARG A 189 -5.00 5.65 16.56
CA ARG A 189 -3.62 5.16 16.45
C ARG A 189 -3.41 4.00 17.43
N LEU A 190 -2.66 3.00 16.96
CA LEU A 190 -2.28 1.84 17.76
C LEU A 190 -0.97 2.10 18.50
N ASP A 191 -1.00 1.95 19.82
CA ASP A 191 0.19 1.95 20.67
C ASP A 191 0.75 0.52 20.73
N VAL A 192 1.90 0.30 20.10
CA VAL A 192 2.59 -0.99 20.04
C VAL A 192 3.79 -1.06 20.99
N THR A 193 3.84 -0.19 22.01
CA THR A 193 5.00 -0.08 22.93
C THR A 193 5.33 -1.40 23.63
N SER A 194 4.34 -2.12 24.13
CA SER A 194 4.54 -3.41 24.82
C SER A 194 5.13 -4.48 23.91
N LEU A 195 4.66 -4.57 22.66
CA LEU A 195 5.22 -5.46 21.63
C LEU A 195 6.66 -5.07 21.26
N MET A 196 6.90 -3.77 21.05
CA MET A 196 8.23 -3.27 20.71
C MET A 196 9.25 -3.51 21.82
N LYS A 197 8.85 -3.33 23.09
CA LYS A 197 9.68 -3.65 24.26
C LYS A 197 10.03 -5.13 24.31
N THR A 198 9.04 -5.99 24.11
CA THR A 198 9.25 -7.45 24.07
C THR A 198 10.24 -7.83 22.98
N GLN A 199 10.07 -7.31 21.76
CA GLN A 199 10.96 -7.65 20.66
C GLN A 199 12.36 -7.06 20.81
N ALA A 200 12.48 -5.85 21.37
CA ALA A 200 13.76 -5.24 21.69
C ALA A 200 14.55 -6.09 22.69
N GLN A 201 13.89 -6.57 23.75
CA GLN A 201 14.53 -7.43 24.75
C GLN A 201 14.95 -8.77 24.14
N LYS A 202 14.05 -9.45 23.40
CA LYS A 202 14.37 -10.72 22.70
C LYS A 202 15.57 -10.56 21.76
N THR A 203 15.64 -9.43 21.05
CA THR A 203 16.75 -9.10 20.14
C THR A 203 18.05 -8.89 20.92
N ALA A 204 18.02 -8.10 22.00
CA ALA A 204 19.17 -7.87 22.87
C ALA A 204 19.73 -9.18 23.44
N ASP A 205 18.86 -10.01 24.04
CA ASP A 205 19.22 -11.30 24.63
C ASP A 205 19.83 -12.25 23.58
N THR A 206 19.27 -12.23 22.35
CA THR A 206 19.76 -13.05 21.24
C THR A 206 21.14 -12.62 20.77
N ILE A 207 21.40 -11.31 20.70
CA ILE A 207 22.72 -10.77 20.39
C ILE A 207 23.71 -11.18 21.48
N ASP A 208 23.36 -11.00 22.75
CA ASP A 208 24.24 -11.30 23.89
C ASP A 208 24.60 -12.78 23.92
N ARG A 209 23.60 -13.66 23.84
CA ARG A 209 23.80 -15.12 23.83
C ARG A 209 24.72 -15.58 22.70
N GLN A 210 24.51 -15.09 21.48
CA GLN A 210 25.33 -15.46 20.32
C GLN A 210 26.75 -14.91 20.43
N THR A 211 26.90 -13.67 20.94
CA THR A 211 28.21 -13.06 21.19
C THR A 211 29.01 -13.84 22.22
N THR A 212 28.39 -14.20 23.36
CA THR A 212 29.03 -15.01 24.41
C THR A 212 29.39 -16.42 23.92
N SER A 213 28.62 -16.97 22.98
CA SER A 213 28.91 -18.27 22.35
C SER A 213 30.05 -18.20 21.32
N GLY A 214 30.60 -17.01 21.03
CA GLY A 214 31.68 -16.82 20.08
C GLY A 214 31.25 -16.84 18.61
N ASN A 215 29.95 -16.65 18.34
CA ASN A 215 29.46 -16.57 16.97
C ASN A 215 30.04 -15.32 16.27
N LYS A 216 30.55 -15.51 15.05
CA LYS A 216 31.08 -14.41 14.23
C LYS A 216 30.00 -13.58 13.54
N GLU A 217 28.81 -14.15 13.43
CA GLU A 217 27.64 -13.54 12.82
C GLU A 217 26.46 -13.67 13.78
N ILE A 218 25.64 -12.62 13.86
CA ILE A 218 24.41 -12.61 14.65
C ILE A 218 23.25 -12.93 13.73
N ILE A 219 22.52 -14.00 14.04
CA ILE A 219 21.31 -14.39 13.32
C ILE A 219 20.08 -13.92 14.11
N LEU A 220 19.22 -13.15 13.46
CA LEU A 220 17.90 -12.78 13.95
C LEU A 220 16.86 -13.32 12.97
N ASP A 221 16.13 -14.35 13.38
CA ASP A 221 15.16 -15.09 12.56
C ASP A 221 13.69 -14.78 12.91
N ASP A 222 13.46 -13.98 13.96
CA ASP A 222 12.14 -13.48 14.32
C ASP A 222 11.76 -12.26 13.46
N LEU A 223 10.89 -12.49 12.48
CA LEU A 223 10.40 -11.48 11.54
C LEU A 223 9.20 -10.68 12.07
N THR A 224 8.83 -10.79 13.35
CA THR A 224 7.64 -10.12 13.93
C THR A 224 7.58 -8.63 13.60
N ILE A 225 8.69 -7.89 13.72
CA ILE A 225 8.73 -6.45 13.42
C ILE A 225 8.47 -6.18 11.94
N VAL A 226 9.01 -7.03 11.05
CA VAL A 226 8.82 -6.89 9.60
C VAL A 226 7.35 -7.11 9.26
N PHE A 227 6.74 -8.18 9.80
CA PHE A 227 5.32 -8.46 9.61
C PHE A 227 4.44 -7.33 10.15
N MET A 228 4.70 -6.84 11.36
CA MET A 228 3.98 -5.71 11.94
C MET A 228 4.09 -4.47 11.06
N ALA A 229 5.31 -4.09 10.64
CA ALA A 229 5.53 -2.92 9.80
C ALA A 229 4.82 -3.06 8.44
N CYS A 230 4.86 -4.24 7.82
CA CYS A 230 4.16 -4.53 6.57
C CYS A 230 2.64 -4.44 6.69
N LEU A 231 2.05 -4.81 7.84
CA LEU A 231 0.61 -4.73 8.05
C LEU A 231 0.17 -3.29 8.38
N LEU A 232 0.82 -2.67 9.37
CA LEU A 232 0.39 -1.39 9.93
C LEU A 232 0.75 -0.17 9.05
N CYS A 233 1.66 -0.32 8.07
CA CYS A 233 1.90 0.73 7.08
C CYS A 233 0.70 0.97 6.14
N ASN A 234 -0.32 0.11 6.17
CA ASN A 234 -1.56 0.24 5.42
C ASN A 234 -2.70 0.87 6.23
N LEU A 235 -2.40 1.52 7.35
CA LEU A 235 -3.35 2.33 8.09
C LEU A 235 -3.41 3.75 7.51
N LYS A 236 -4.61 4.32 7.47
CA LYS A 236 -4.85 5.72 7.10
C LYS A 236 -6.02 6.31 7.89
N HIS A 237 -6.04 7.63 8.06
CA HIS A 237 -7.14 8.30 8.76
C HIS A 237 -8.47 8.18 8.00
N THR A 238 -9.62 8.06 8.69
CA THR A 238 -10.92 7.83 8.00
C THR A 238 -11.37 8.96 7.09
N SER A 239 -10.87 10.19 7.31
CA SER A 239 -11.11 11.33 6.42
C SER A 239 -10.73 11.07 4.96
N TRP A 240 -9.84 10.10 4.71
CA TRP A 240 -9.40 9.71 3.37
C TRP A 240 -10.11 8.45 2.84
N SER A 241 -11.15 7.96 3.54
CA SER A 241 -11.84 6.70 3.18
C SER A 241 -12.49 6.74 1.80
N TYR A 242 -12.85 7.92 1.31
CA TYR A 242 -13.37 8.11 -0.04
C TYR A 242 -12.39 7.70 -1.14
N GLU A 243 -11.09 7.61 -0.85
CA GLU A 243 -10.06 7.23 -1.83
C GLU A 243 -10.09 5.76 -2.17
N GLN A 244 -10.66 4.90 -1.32
CA GLN A 244 -10.67 3.44 -1.49
C GLN A 244 -9.28 2.91 -1.91
N GLU A 245 -8.27 3.30 -1.12
CA GLU A 245 -6.85 3.13 -1.43
C GLU A 245 -6.38 1.69 -1.25
N PHE A 246 -5.46 1.29 -2.13
CA PHE A 246 -4.64 0.09 -2.01
C PHE A 246 -3.17 0.50 -2.16
N ARG A 247 -2.28 0.02 -1.29
CA ARG A 247 -0.84 0.34 -1.32
C ARG A 247 -0.04 -0.84 -1.82
N CYS A 248 0.64 -0.72 -2.95
CA CYS A 248 1.81 -1.58 -3.17
C CYS A 248 2.91 -1.11 -2.24
N THR A 249 3.50 -2.02 -1.48
CA THR A 249 4.60 -1.73 -0.54
C THR A 249 5.75 -2.70 -0.75
N THR A 250 6.98 -2.21 -0.64
CA THR A 250 8.19 -3.02 -0.79
C THR A 250 9.33 -2.42 0.02
N GLY A 251 10.34 -3.25 0.32
CA GLY A 251 11.53 -2.79 1.04
C GLY A 251 12.29 -1.72 0.24
N ALA A 252 12.71 -0.65 0.92
CA ALA A 252 13.35 0.50 0.26
C ALA A 252 14.66 0.15 -0.48
N ILE A 253 15.33 -0.94 -0.07
CA ILE A 253 16.57 -1.46 -0.65
C ILE A 253 16.36 -2.74 -1.49
N ALA A 254 15.11 -3.11 -1.77
CA ALA A 254 14.83 -4.26 -2.61
C ALA A 254 15.39 -4.06 -4.03
N ALA A 255 15.83 -5.15 -4.66
CA ALA A 255 16.33 -5.11 -6.03
C ALA A 255 15.26 -4.56 -6.98
N GLY A 256 15.66 -3.68 -7.91
CA GLY A 256 14.76 -3.01 -8.85
C GLY A 256 14.12 -1.71 -8.35
N MET A 257 14.28 -1.36 -7.06
CA MET A 257 13.79 -0.08 -6.56
C MET A 257 14.45 1.13 -7.24
N PRO A 258 13.71 2.24 -7.44
CA PRO A 258 12.36 2.53 -6.93
C PRO A 258 11.22 2.18 -7.90
N TYR A 259 11.34 1.15 -8.73
CA TYR A 259 10.31 0.78 -9.70
C TYR A 259 9.82 -0.65 -9.51
N ILE A 260 8.55 -0.87 -9.83
CA ILE A 260 7.97 -2.21 -9.96
C ILE A 260 7.34 -2.37 -11.34
N GLU A 261 7.44 -3.56 -11.90
CA GLU A 261 6.77 -3.90 -13.15
C GLU A 261 5.24 -3.86 -12.98
N ALA A 262 4.59 -3.18 -13.89
CA ALA A 262 3.16 -2.95 -13.93
C ALA A 262 2.72 -2.66 -15.38
N ARG A 263 2.27 -3.70 -16.08
CA ARG A 263 1.71 -3.61 -17.42
C ARG A 263 0.38 -2.84 -17.40
N PRO A 264 0.28 -1.70 -18.10
CA PRO A 264 -0.95 -0.93 -18.18
C PRO A 264 -2.03 -1.72 -18.94
N LYS A 265 -3.28 -1.62 -18.49
CA LYS A 265 -4.46 -2.22 -19.14
C LYS A 265 -5.14 -1.22 -20.07
N GLU A 266 -5.43 -0.01 -19.59
CA GLU A 266 -6.05 1.09 -20.35
C GLU A 266 -5.52 2.44 -19.85
N ILE A 267 -5.55 3.45 -20.72
CA ILE A 267 -5.18 4.83 -20.38
C ILE A 267 -6.39 5.75 -20.55
N PHE A 268 -6.67 6.56 -19.54
CA PHE A 268 -7.72 7.57 -19.54
C PHE A 268 -7.09 8.96 -19.41
N ILE A 269 -7.21 9.77 -20.44
CA ILE A 269 -6.64 11.12 -20.52
C ILE A 269 -7.64 12.11 -19.91
N GLY A 270 -7.21 12.89 -18.92
CA GLY A 270 -8.08 13.85 -18.26
C GLY A 270 -8.62 14.92 -19.21
N MET A 271 -9.82 15.43 -18.91
CA MET A 271 -10.54 16.36 -19.79
C MET A 271 -9.81 17.69 -20.00
N ASN A 272 -8.94 18.10 -19.07
CA ASN A 272 -8.12 19.31 -19.14
C ASN A 272 -6.68 19.03 -19.58
N CYS A 273 -6.35 17.78 -19.94
CA CYS A 273 -4.99 17.41 -20.31
C CYS A 273 -4.57 18.11 -21.60
N ALA A 274 -3.39 18.73 -21.58
CA ALA A 274 -2.86 19.49 -22.71
C ALA A 274 -2.65 18.60 -23.95
N PRO A 275 -2.91 19.11 -25.18
CA PRO A 275 -2.83 18.31 -26.40
C PRO A 275 -1.49 17.57 -26.59
N ARG A 276 -0.37 18.24 -26.31
CA ARG A 276 0.98 17.63 -26.40
C ARG A 276 1.18 16.42 -25.47
N HIS A 277 0.55 16.43 -24.30
CA HIS A 277 0.62 15.32 -23.36
C HIS A 277 -0.33 14.19 -23.77
N ALA A 278 -1.53 14.55 -24.24
CA ALA A 278 -2.48 13.59 -24.79
C ALA A 278 -1.87 12.82 -25.97
N GLU A 279 -1.22 13.50 -26.91
CA GLU A 279 -0.54 12.87 -28.06
C GLU A 279 0.52 11.86 -27.60
N ARG A 280 1.29 12.20 -26.56
CA ARG A 280 2.29 11.30 -26.00
C ARG A 280 1.67 10.06 -25.34
N LEU A 281 0.56 10.23 -24.61
CA LEU A 281 -0.18 9.13 -24.00
C LEU A 281 -0.79 8.20 -25.06
N ILE A 282 -1.32 8.74 -26.15
CA ILE A 282 -1.84 7.95 -27.27
C ILE A 282 -0.71 7.13 -27.92
N LYS A 283 0.47 7.72 -28.13
CA LYS A 283 1.66 7.00 -28.63
C LYS A 283 2.08 5.85 -27.71
N ILE A 284 2.07 6.07 -26.39
CA ILE A 284 2.35 5.02 -25.40
C ILE A 284 1.28 3.92 -25.45
N ALA A 285 0.00 4.28 -25.56
CA ALA A 285 -1.08 3.30 -25.69
C ALA A 285 -0.92 2.43 -26.95
N ALA A 286 -0.54 3.05 -28.07
CA ALA A 286 -0.31 2.36 -29.33
C ALA A 286 0.88 1.37 -29.23
N SER A 287 1.99 1.73 -28.57
CA SER A 287 3.13 0.84 -28.40
C SER A 287 2.78 -0.38 -27.54
N TRP A 288 1.98 -0.18 -26.48
CA TRP A 288 1.45 -1.25 -25.63
C TRP A 288 0.28 -2.01 -26.24
N LYS A 289 -0.30 -1.51 -27.33
CA LYS A 289 -1.52 -2.02 -27.99
C LYS A 289 -2.70 -2.11 -27.01
N ILE A 290 -2.92 -1.04 -26.25
CA ILE A 290 -3.98 -0.93 -25.26
C ILE A 290 -4.99 0.17 -25.60
N PRO A 291 -6.22 0.11 -25.07
CA PRO A 291 -7.19 1.17 -25.24
C PRO A 291 -6.73 2.50 -24.62
N VAL A 292 -7.07 3.60 -25.29
CA VAL A 292 -6.87 4.95 -24.79
C VAL A 292 -8.12 5.78 -24.99
N TYR A 293 -8.49 6.53 -23.95
CA TYR A 293 -9.71 7.32 -23.93
C TYR A 293 -9.43 8.77 -23.54
N ARG A 294 -10.23 9.70 -24.06
CA ARG A 294 -10.33 11.07 -23.54
C ARG A 294 -11.55 11.16 -22.65
N MET A 295 -11.36 11.61 -21.41
CA MET A 295 -12.46 11.88 -20.50
C MET A 295 -13.17 13.18 -20.89
N GLU A 296 -14.49 13.16 -20.84
CA GLU A 296 -15.35 14.30 -21.17
C GLU A 296 -16.48 14.42 -20.14
N PHE A 297 -17.05 15.61 -20.01
CA PHE A 297 -18.24 15.87 -19.20
C PHE A 297 -19.33 16.40 -20.12
N ASP A 298 -20.47 15.73 -20.14
CA ASP A 298 -21.63 16.18 -20.92
C ASP A 298 -22.49 17.11 -20.06
N GLU A 299 -22.34 18.42 -20.30
CA GLU A 299 -23.11 19.47 -19.60
C GLU A 299 -24.62 19.39 -19.82
N ARG A 300 -25.08 18.59 -20.79
CA ARG A 300 -26.50 18.38 -21.10
C ARG A 300 -27.04 17.08 -20.55
N SER A 301 -26.19 16.23 -19.97
CA SER A 301 -26.60 14.99 -19.32
C SER A 301 -27.23 15.28 -17.97
N GLU A 302 -28.29 14.55 -17.63
CA GLU A 302 -28.87 14.54 -16.28
C GLU A 302 -27.97 13.79 -15.27
N GLN A 303 -27.00 13.01 -15.77
CA GLN A 303 -26.07 12.24 -14.94
C GLN A 303 -24.80 13.03 -14.64
N TYR A 304 -24.43 13.09 -13.36
CA TYR A 304 -23.16 13.67 -12.92
C TYR A 304 -22.00 12.67 -13.08
N ALA A 305 -21.68 12.35 -14.33
CA ALA A 305 -20.72 11.32 -14.71
C ALA A 305 -19.79 11.79 -15.84
N LEU A 306 -18.59 11.20 -15.89
CA LEU A 306 -17.68 11.37 -17.01
C LEU A 306 -17.96 10.34 -18.10
N THR A 307 -17.80 10.74 -19.36
CA THR A 307 -17.80 9.83 -20.51
C THR A 307 -16.38 9.62 -21.02
N ALA A 308 -16.12 8.45 -21.60
CA ALA A 308 -14.80 8.07 -22.12
C ALA A 308 -14.87 7.92 -23.64
N ARG A 309 -14.40 8.93 -24.38
CA ARG A 309 -14.33 8.89 -25.85
C ARG A 309 -13.09 8.13 -26.30
N ASN A 310 -13.26 7.12 -27.16
CA ASN A 310 -12.15 6.33 -27.69
C ASN A 310 -11.20 7.21 -28.53
N MET A 311 -9.89 7.03 -28.34
CA MET A 311 -8.82 7.78 -29.02
C MET A 311 -7.83 6.86 -29.76
N ASN A 312 -8.11 5.56 -29.90
CA ASN A 312 -7.21 4.58 -30.52
C ASN A 312 -6.89 4.90 -31.99
N ASP A 313 -7.81 5.53 -32.72
CA ASP A 313 -7.64 5.89 -34.13
C ASP A 313 -7.07 7.31 -34.34
N SER A 314 -6.62 7.98 -33.27
CA SER A 314 -6.18 9.39 -33.31
C SER A 314 -4.70 9.59 -33.66
N VAL A 315 -4.06 8.64 -34.37
CA VAL A 315 -2.65 8.70 -34.81
C VAL A 315 -2.53 8.43 -36.31
#